data_AF-A0A9E5VWD6-F1
#
_entry.id   AF-A0A9E5VWD6-F1
#
_cell.length_a   1.000
_cell.length_b   1.000
_cell.length_c   1.000
_cell.angle_alpha   90.00
_cell.angle_beta   90.00
_cell.angle_gamma   90.00
#
_symmetry.space_group_name_H-M   'P 1'
#
loop_
_entity.id
_entity.type
_entity.pdbx_description
1 polymer ?
#
loop_
_entity_poly.entity_id
_entity_poly.type
_entity_poly.pdbx_seq_one_letter_code
_entity_poly.pdbx_strand_id
1 'polypeptide(L)'
;MARHQWLTPRQKGIVRRYYEHKETLGTQKLSEIVSELYLCEDAGKAERLWQQALTALKNAGVHEARAKRIVEGRNLERLAHVLEEVF
;
A
#
# COMPACT_ATOMS: atom_id res chain seq x y z
N MET A 1 1.83 27.21 -5.69
CA MET A 1 2.68 26.07 -6.14
C MET A 1 2.76 25.08 -4.99
N ALA A 2 1.95 24.02 -5.02
CA ALA A 2 1.91 23.02 -3.96
C ALA A 2 3.22 22.21 -3.97
N ARG A 3 3.82 22.01 -2.79
CA ARG A 3 5.06 21.25 -2.61
C ARG A 3 4.72 19.77 -2.79
N HIS A 4 5.00 19.26 -3.99
CA HIS A 4 4.87 17.86 -4.36
C HIS A 4 6.00 17.06 -3.71
N GLN A 5 5.79 16.40 -2.56
CA GLN A 5 6.69 15.30 -2.18
C GLN A 5 6.17 14.50 -1.01
N TRP A 6 5.37 13.48 -1.32
CA TRP A 6 5.15 12.37 -0.38
C TRP A 6 5.70 11.06 -0.91
N LEU A 7 6.01 10.96 -2.21
CA LEU A 7 6.57 9.76 -2.80
C LEU A 7 7.70 10.05 -3.80
N THR A 8 8.85 9.44 -3.56
CA THR A 8 10.08 9.47 -4.35
C THR A 8 9.91 8.73 -5.69
N PRO A 9 10.72 9.04 -6.72
CA PRO A 9 10.67 8.36 -8.03
C PRO A 9 10.77 6.83 -7.95
N ARG A 10 11.48 6.32 -6.95
CA ARG A 10 11.63 4.88 -6.68
C ARG A 10 10.29 4.22 -6.36
N GLN A 11 9.45 4.89 -5.57
CA GLN A 11 8.13 4.40 -5.19
C GLN A 11 7.17 4.30 -6.38
N LYS A 12 7.35 5.14 -7.41
CA LYS A 12 6.58 5.02 -8.67
C LYS A 12 6.90 3.73 -9.44
N GLY A 13 8.16 3.29 -9.40
CA GLY A 13 8.60 2.07 -10.09
C GLY A 13 8.06 0.79 -9.44
N ILE A 14 7.80 0.81 -8.14
CA ILE A 14 7.24 -0.31 -7.37
C ILE A 14 5.77 -0.51 -7.75
N VAL A 15 5.01 0.58 -7.81
CA VAL A 15 3.60 0.55 -8.26
C VAL A 15 3.50 0.00 -9.69
N ARG A 16 4.42 0.37 -10.58
CA ARG A 16 4.41 -0.11 -11.97
C ARG A 16 4.63 -1.63 -12.07
N ARG A 17 5.67 -2.18 -11.43
CA ARG A 17 5.96 -3.63 -11.44
C ARG A 17 4.84 -4.44 -10.82
N TYR A 18 4.20 -3.89 -9.80
CA TYR A 18 3.09 -4.51 -9.13
C TYR A 18 1.86 -4.72 -10.04
N TYR A 19 1.59 -3.80 -10.98
CA TYR A 19 0.53 -4.00 -11.99
C TYR A 19 0.90 -5.01 -13.08
N GLU A 20 2.19 -5.29 -13.30
CA GLU A 20 2.67 -6.24 -14.31
C GLU A 20 2.45 -7.72 -13.90
N HIS A 21 2.11 -8.01 -12.63
CA HIS A 21 2.04 -9.38 -12.08
C HIS A 21 0.73 -9.72 -11.33
N LYS A 22 -0.37 -9.01 -11.60
CA LYS A 22 -1.64 -9.04 -10.84
C LYS A 22 -2.54 -10.25 -11.12
N GLU A 23 -2.10 -11.48 -10.85
CA GLU A 23 -2.87 -12.71 -11.14
C GLU A 23 -3.24 -13.55 -9.90
N THR A 24 -3.72 -12.94 -8.82
CA THR A 24 -4.36 -13.68 -7.71
C THR A 24 -5.44 -12.87 -6.98
N LEU A 25 -6.60 -13.48 -6.72
CA LEU A 25 -7.82 -12.84 -6.19
C LEU A 25 -7.66 -12.22 -4.78
N GLY A 26 -6.69 -12.65 -3.99
CA GLY A 26 -6.39 -12.03 -2.69
C GLY A 26 -5.53 -10.76 -2.79
N THR A 27 -4.82 -10.59 -3.91
CA THR A 27 -3.89 -9.50 -4.18
C THR A 27 -4.62 -8.21 -4.57
N GLN A 28 -5.82 -8.35 -5.17
CA GLN A 28 -6.55 -7.27 -5.85
C GLN A 28 -7.00 -6.14 -4.92
N LYS A 29 -7.41 -6.44 -3.68
CA LYS A 29 -7.86 -5.38 -2.75
C LYS A 29 -6.70 -4.57 -2.19
N LEU A 30 -5.62 -5.23 -1.79
CA LEU A 30 -4.39 -4.54 -1.36
C LEU A 30 -3.77 -3.76 -2.53
N SER A 31 -3.89 -4.27 -3.77
CA SER A 31 -3.50 -3.55 -4.99
C SER A 31 -4.17 -2.20 -5.10
N GLU A 32 -5.49 -2.22 -4.98
CA GLU A 32 -6.32 -1.04 -5.11
C GLU A 32 -5.98 -0.04 -4.00
N ILE A 33 -5.80 -0.51 -2.77
CA ILE A 33 -5.44 0.35 -1.64
C ILE A 33 -4.07 1.02 -1.86
N VAL A 34 -3.05 0.29 -2.29
CA VAL A 34 -1.72 0.87 -2.58
C VAL A 34 -1.81 1.92 -3.69
N SER A 35 -2.59 1.64 -4.73
CA SER A 35 -2.73 2.52 -5.89
C SER A 35 -3.56 3.77 -5.56
N GLU A 36 -4.62 3.60 -4.78
CA GLU A 36 -5.40 4.72 -4.25
C GLU A 36 -4.55 5.57 -3.30
N LEU A 37 -3.78 4.96 -2.39
CA LEU A 37 -2.85 5.69 -1.51
C LEU A 37 -1.81 6.48 -2.31
N TYR A 38 -1.33 5.93 -3.43
CA TYR A 38 -0.39 6.59 -4.33
C TYR A 38 -0.99 7.83 -5.01
N LEU A 39 -2.27 7.78 -5.38
CA LEU A 39 -2.98 8.87 -6.06
C LEU A 39 -3.73 9.81 -5.11
N CYS A 40 -3.83 9.47 -3.83
CA CYS A 40 -4.65 10.21 -2.88
C CYS A 40 -3.97 11.51 -2.44
N GLU A 41 -4.65 12.63 -2.69
CA GLU A 41 -4.21 13.97 -2.26
C GLU A 41 -4.94 14.43 -0.97
N ASP A 42 -5.95 13.69 -0.52
CA ASP A 42 -6.75 13.99 0.67
C ASP A 42 -6.26 13.20 1.89
N ALA A 43 -5.84 13.90 2.94
CA ALA A 43 -5.27 13.27 4.13
C ALA A 43 -6.28 12.40 4.91
N GLY A 44 -7.57 12.75 4.90
CA GLY A 44 -8.62 11.99 5.56
C GLY A 44 -8.95 10.70 4.81
N LYS A 45 -8.96 10.75 3.48
CA LYS A 45 -9.09 9.56 2.62
C LYS A 45 -7.86 8.66 2.75
N ALA A 46 -6.65 9.23 2.77
CA ALA A 46 -5.43 8.47 2.98
C ALA A 46 -5.44 7.70 4.31
N GLU A 47 -5.87 8.33 5.41
CA GLU A 47 -5.99 7.65 6.71
C GLU A 47 -6.95 6.45 6.64
N ARG A 48 -8.12 6.63 6.00
CA ARG A 48 -9.08 5.53 5.81
C ARG A 48 -8.49 4.39 4.97
N LEU A 49 -7.73 4.71 3.93
CA LEU A 49 -7.05 3.70 3.09
C LEU A 49 -5.98 2.95 3.88
N TRP A 50 -5.24 3.63 4.76
CA TRP A 50 -4.27 2.99 5.67
C TRP A 50 -4.94 2.03 6.66
N GLN A 51 -6.11 2.37 7.20
CA GLN A 51 -6.90 1.46 8.04
C GLN A 51 -7.42 0.24 7.25
N GLN A 52 -7.82 0.45 5.99
CA GLN A 52 -8.20 -0.65 5.10
C GLN A 52 -7.00 -1.54 4.79
N ALA A 53 -5.81 -0.97 4.56
CA ALA A 53 -4.58 -1.72 4.34
C ALA A 53 -4.27 -2.62 5.55
N LEU A 54 -4.40 -2.09 6.78
CA LEU A 54 -4.19 -2.87 8.00
C LEU A 54 -5.11 -4.09 8.07
N THR A 55 -6.39 -3.89 7.79
CA THR A 55 -7.39 -4.97 7.80
C THR A 55 -7.08 -6.02 6.73
N ALA A 56 -6.73 -5.58 5.52
CA ALA A 56 -6.40 -6.47 4.43
C ALA A 56 -5.13 -7.29 4.70
N LEU A 57 -4.10 -6.67 5.29
CA LEU A 57 -2.88 -7.37 5.72
C LEU A 57 -3.17 -8.44 6.78
N LYS A 58 -4.01 -8.12 7.77
CA LYS A 58 -4.43 -9.09 8.80
C LYS A 58 -5.18 -10.28 8.19
N ASN A 59 -6.10 -10.01 7.27
CA ASN A 59 -6.86 -11.06 6.56
C ASN A 59 -5.96 -11.93 5.68
N ALA A 60 -4.87 -11.37 5.16
CA ALA A 60 -3.86 -12.09 4.40
C ALA A 60 -2.86 -12.87 5.30
N GLY A 61 -3.06 -12.91 6.62
CA GLY A 61 -2.22 -13.66 7.55
C GLY A 61 -0.94 -12.95 7.98
N VAL A 62 -0.75 -11.67 7.64
CA VAL A 62 0.42 -10.90 8.06
C VAL A 62 0.34 -10.62 9.56
N HIS A 63 1.43 -10.91 10.27
CA HIS A 63 1.54 -10.70 11.72
C HIS A 63 1.19 -9.25 12.10
N GLU A 64 0.31 -9.07 13.09
CA GLU A 64 -0.28 -7.77 13.43
C GLU A 64 0.76 -6.69 13.74
N ALA A 65 1.82 -7.03 14.47
CA ALA A 65 2.90 -6.08 14.79
C ALA A 65 3.65 -5.59 13.53
N ARG A 66 3.78 -6.45 12.50
CA ARG A 66 4.39 -6.09 11.22
C ARG A 66 3.46 -5.16 10.44
N ALA A 67 2.17 -5.51 10.38
CA ALA A 67 1.16 -4.70 9.70
C ALA A 67 1.01 -3.30 10.32
N LYS A 68 0.96 -3.20 11.66
CA LYS A 68 0.90 -1.91 12.37
C LYS A 68 2.11 -1.02 12.06
N ARG A 69 3.34 -1.56 12.14
CA ARG A 69 4.55 -0.80 11.81
C ARG A 69 4.55 -0.23 10.39
N ILE A 70 4.00 -0.95 9.42
CA ILE A 70 3.93 -0.50 8.02
C ILE A 70 2.93 0.65 7.88
N VAL A 71 1.77 0.51 8.51
CA VAL A 71 0.66 1.47 8.44
C VAL A 71 0.98 2.74 9.23
N GLU A 72 1.47 2.62 10.46
CA GLU A 72 1.89 3.76 11.30
C GLU A 72 3.05 4.54 10.66
N GLY A 73 4.00 3.82 10.06
CA GLY A 73 5.11 4.42 9.32
C GLY A 73 4.69 5.00 7.95
N ARG A 74 3.42 4.85 7.55
CA ARG A 74 2.87 5.22 6.23
C ARG A 74 3.79 4.81 5.08
N ASN A 75 4.39 3.62 5.21
CA ASN A 75 5.46 3.18 4.34
C ASN A 75 4.87 2.38 3.17
N LEU A 76 4.56 3.10 2.08
CA LEU A 76 3.93 2.52 0.89
C LEU A 76 4.81 1.47 0.20
N GLU A 77 6.14 1.66 0.22
CA GLU A 77 7.10 0.71 -0.34
C GLU A 77 7.10 -0.61 0.42
N ARG A 78 7.10 -0.55 1.77
CA ARG A 78 6.97 -1.76 2.59
C ARG A 78 5.60 -2.42 2.42
N LEU A 79 4.53 -1.65 2.24
CA LEU A 79 3.21 -2.20 1.98
C LEU A 79 3.19 -2.98 0.65
N ALA A 80 3.80 -2.42 -0.40
CA ALA A 80 3.91 -3.08 -1.70
C ALA A 80 4.80 -4.34 -1.65
N HIS A 81 5.91 -4.32 -0.90
CA HIS A 81 6.75 -5.51 -0.73
C HIS A 81 6.05 -6.64 0.04
N VAL A 82 5.27 -6.33 1.08
CA VAL A 82 4.51 -7.36 1.79
C VAL A 82 3.46 -7.99 0.88
N LEU A 83 2.91 -7.21 -0.05
CA LEU A 83 2.02 -7.69 -1.09
C LEU A 83 2.69 -8.72 -2.01
N GLU A 84 3.96 -8.51 -2.39
CA GLU A 84 4.78 -9.46 -3.18
C GLU A 84 5.21 -10.71 -2.39
N GLU A 85 5.31 -10.62 -1.06
CA GLU A 85 5.68 -11.76 -0.22
C GLU A 85 4.50 -12.70 0.07
N VAL A 86 3.29 -12.14 0.13
CA VAL A 86 2.08 -12.85 0.56
C VAL A 86 1.30 -13.42 -0.63
N PHE A 87 1.50 -12.87 -1.84
CA PHE A 87 0.85 -13.29 -3.08
C PHE A 87 1.88 -13.44 -4.19
#